data_AF-A0A4D9D8D7-F1
#
_entry.id   AF-A0A4D9D8D7-F1
#
_cell.length_a   1.000
_cell.length_b   1.000
_cell.length_c   1.000
_cell.angle_alpha   90.00
_cell.angle_beta   90.00
_cell.angle_gamma   90.00
#
_symmetry.space_group_name_H-M   'P 1'
#
loop_
_entity.id
_entity.type
_entity.pdbx_description
1 polymer ?
#
loop_
_entity_poly.entity_id
_entity_poly.type
_entity_poly.pdbx_seq_one_letter_code
_entity_poly.pdbx_strand_id
1 'polypeptide(L)'
;MWWTPAHKSEFISLWASLTCRKTFAKYFATARTKSTSDLNHYQGVRAYFDVVDEYVRSLEYYREKQNPRDEDLADIVLRIAEFLLEYAMLGHEDLADVPTFLHPTISHDNLRSIGVPVLAIDANGEARLTEPRFQAESADTLMGVDENKAVKSETERQMYLSTGEEESVQKRRLQQQQQQQQQLLLLLQPQLLQPQRRRRRRRRHHHQQQQYHKHRQQHRYGQLPSKVEQQKQQQDQRINEEASRAINRMACELDDSIQLHRNEIDTLAQQKAWQERALSHLSNELVDLERVGLGSVNVKKKYELTDEKLRKTADMYNQILLCNKNLAGVLLIKRHFWLRT
;
A
#
# COMPACT_ATOMS: atom_id res chain seq x y z
N MET A 1 -21.59 22.24 5.78
CA MET A 1 -21.02 20.99 5.26
C MET A 1 -21.10 21.02 3.75
N TRP A 2 -20.21 20.31 3.06
CA TRP A 2 -20.07 20.38 1.61
C TRP A 2 -21.08 19.51 0.84
N TRP A 3 -21.84 18.70 1.57
CA TRP A 3 -22.87 17.83 1.04
C TRP A 3 -24.17 18.00 1.84
N THR A 4 -25.27 17.58 1.22
CA THR A 4 -26.58 17.43 1.85
C THR A 4 -27.05 15.99 1.66
N PRO A 5 -27.94 15.47 2.52
CA PRO A 5 -28.42 14.09 2.38
C PRO A 5 -28.97 13.77 0.98
N ALA A 6 -29.63 14.73 0.34
CA ALA A 6 -30.18 14.59 -1.01
C ALA A 6 -29.12 14.43 -2.11
N HIS A 7 -27.93 15.02 -1.93
CA HIS A 7 -26.85 15.03 -2.92
C HIS A 7 -25.61 14.24 -2.46
N LYS A 8 -25.73 13.43 -1.40
CA LYS A 8 -24.61 12.71 -0.78
C LYS A 8 -23.95 11.75 -1.78
N SER A 9 -24.75 11.01 -2.55
CA SER A 9 -24.28 10.04 -3.56
C SER A 9 -23.54 10.72 -4.72
N GLU A 10 -24.09 11.82 -5.25
CA GLU A 10 -23.46 12.62 -6.30
C GLU A 10 -22.12 13.19 -5.84
N PHE A 11 -22.06 13.64 -4.59
CA PHE A 11 -20.84 14.17 -3.97
C PHE A 11 -19.79 13.08 -3.76
N ILE A 12 -20.18 11.89 -3.29
CA ILE A 12 -19.30 10.72 -3.17
C ILE A 12 -18.75 10.34 -4.54
N SER A 13 -19.60 10.25 -5.57
CA SER A 13 -19.21 9.92 -6.94
C SER A 13 -18.23 10.94 -7.52
N LEU A 14 -18.49 12.24 -7.30
CA LEU A 14 -17.59 13.31 -7.73
C LEU A 14 -16.20 13.17 -7.08
N TRP A 15 -16.14 13.01 -5.76
CA TRP A 15 -14.85 12.87 -5.05
C TRP A 15 -14.11 11.59 -5.42
N ALA A 16 -14.84 10.49 -5.59
CA ALA A 16 -14.27 9.23 -6.05
C ALA A 16 -13.70 9.37 -7.48
N SER A 17 -14.38 10.12 -8.35
CA SER A 17 -13.89 10.43 -9.71
C SER A 17 -12.64 11.31 -9.71
N LEU A 18 -12.51 12.22 -8.75
CA LEU A 18 -11.36 13.11 -8.61
C LEU A 18 -10.12 12.37 -8.08
N THR A 19 -10.34 11.34 -7.27
CA THR A 19 -9.29 10.49 -6.68
C THR A 19 -8.94 9.27 -7.54
N CYS A 20 -9.82 8.85 -8.46
CA CYS A 20 -9.57 7.74 -9.37
C CYS A 20 -8.56 8.11 -10.47
N ARG A 21 -7.41 7.41 -10.50
CA ARG A 21 -6.34 7.63 -11.51
C ARG A 21 -6.76 7.26 -12.95
N LYS A 22 -7.76 6.38 -13.13
CA LYS A 22 -8.08 5.77 -14.45
C LYS A 22 -8.92 6.66 -15.36
N THR A 23 -9.86 7.44 -14.81
CA THR A 23 -10.64 8.44 -15.58
C THR A 23 -9.75 9.55 -16.13
N PHE A 24 -8.66 9.87 -15.42
CA PHE A 24 -7.66 10.85 -15.86
C PHE A 24 -6.92 10.40 -17.13
N ALA A 25 -6.55 9.12 -17.23
CA ALA A 25 -5.85 8.59 -18.40
C ALA A 25 -6.68 8.68 -19.70
N LYS A 26 -8.01 8.52 -19.61
CA LYS A 26 -8.91 8.62 -20.77
C LYS A 26 -9.07 10.06 -21.28
N TYR A 27 -9.27 11.03 -20.39
CA TYR A 27 -9.38 12.45 -20.79
C TYR A 27 -8.06 13.00 -21.37
N PHE A 28 -6.91 12.56 -20.85
CA PHE A 28 -5.60 12.94 -21.40
C PHE A 28 -5.23 12.19 -22.68
N ALA A 29 -5.73 10.96 -22.89
CA ALA A 29 -5.55 10.26 -24.16
C ALA A 29 -6.24 10.98 -25.34
N THR A 30 -7.39 11.61 -25.09
CA THR A 30 -8.06 12.49 -26.08
C THR A 30 -7.36 13.85 -26.25
N ALA A 31 -6.65 14.35 -25.24
CA ALA A 31 -5.88 15.60 -25.34
C ALA A 31 -4.50 15.44 -26.03
N ARG A 32 -4.03 14.19 -26.22
CA ARG A 32 -2.72 13.84 -26.82
C ARG A 32 -2.59 14.04 -28.34
N THR A 33 -3.62 14.57 -29.01
CA THR A 33 -3.54 14.89 -30.45
C THR A 33 -2.87 16.24 -30.74
N LYS A 34 -2.39 16.97 -29.72
CA LYS A 34 -1.58 18.19 -29.89
C LYS A 34 -0.18 18.00 -29.27
N SER A 35 0.82 18.18 -30.12
CA SER A 35 2.28 18.31 -29.88
C SER A 35 2.81 17.95 -28.49
N THR A 36 3.58 16.87 -28.43
CA THR A 36 4.19 16.26 -27.24
C THR A 36 5.41 16.98 -26.65
N SER A 37 5.88 18.10 -27.22
CA SER A 37 7.11 18.77 -26.74
C SER A 37 6.89 19.71 -25.55
N ASP A 38 5.70 20.30 -25.39
CA ASP A 38 5.52 21.43 -24.46
C ASP A 38 4.71 21.06 -23.19
N LEU A 39 4.15 19.85 -23.14
CA LEU A 39 3.28 19.41 -22.05
C LEU A 39 4.01 18.74 -20.86
N ASN A 40 5.30 18.42 -21.00
CA ASN A 40 6.08 17.82 -19.90
C ASN A 40 6.48 18.83 -18.81
N HIS A 41 6.30 20.14 -19.03
CA HIS A 41 6.61 21.19 -18.05
C HIS A 41 5.39 21.72 -17.28
N TYR A 42 4.18 21.22 -17.57
CA TYR A 42 2.93 21.63 -16.90
C TYR A 42 2.15 20.46 -16.26
N GLN A 43 2.82 19.34 -15.96
CA GLN A 43 2.31 18.47 -14.90
C GLN A 43 2.65 19.08 -13.55
N GLY A 44 2.01 20.23 -13.25
CA GLY A 44 1.98 20.74 -11.89
C GLY A 44 1.49 19.60 -11.01
N VAL A 45 2.27 19.28 -9.97
CA VAL A 45 1.93 18.31 -8.92
C VAL A 45 0.45 18.54 -8.58
N ARG A 46 -0.42 17.61 -9.03
CA ARG A 46 -1.85 17.75 -8.80
C ARG A 46 -2.01 17.78 -7.28
N ALA A 47 -2.64 18.82 -6.75
CA ALA A 47 -2.95 18.88 -5.33
C ALA A 47 -3.79 17.64 -5.00
N TYR A 48 -3.17 16.67 -4.33
CA TYR A 48 -3.90 15.60 -3.66
C TYR A 48 -4.61 16.31 -2.53
N PHE A 49 -5.85 16.72 -2.77
CA PHE A 49 -6.70 17.19 -1.69
C PHE A 49 -7.03 15.95 -0.88
N ASP A 50 -6.30 15.79 0.23
CA ASP A 50 -6.69 14.83 1.25
C ASP A 50 -8.02 15.32 1.82
N VAL A 51 -9.08 14.58 1.48
CA VAL A 51 -10.45 14.89 1.90
C VAL A 51 -10.52 15.02 3.42
N VAL A 52 -9.71 14.23 4.14
CA VAL A 52 -9.62 14.28 5.60
C VAL A 52 -9.02 15.61 6.05
N ASP A 53 -7.87 16.01 5.51
CA ASP A 53 -7.22 17.29 5.85
C ASP A 53 -8.15 18.48 5.61
N GLU A 54 -8.92 18.42 4.52
CA GLU A 54 -9.79 19.52 4.15
C GLU A 54 -11.03 19.62 5.05
N TYR A 55 -11.58 18.48 5.50
CA TYR A 55 -12.59 18.46 6.56
C TYR A 55 -12.02 18.93 7.91
N VAL A 56 -10.79 18.56 8.24
CA VAL A 56 -10.10 19.01 9.47
C VAL A 56 -9.92 20.53 9.46
N ARG A 57 -9.41 21.11 8.35
CA ARG A 57 -9.30 22.57 8.20
C ARG A 57 -10.65 23.27 8.27
N SER A 58 -11.68 22.69 7.63
CA SER A 58 -13.04 23.25 7.65
C SER A 58 -13.64 23.23 9.07
N LEU A 59 -13.36 22.19 9.85
CA LEU A 59 -13.76 22.08 11.25
C LEU A 59 -13.03 23.09 12.13
N GLU A 60 -11.72 23.26 11.96
CA GLU A 60 -10.94 24.28 12.68
C GLU A 60 -11.47 25.68 12.38
N TYR A 61 -11.71 26.00 11.11
CA TYR A 61 -12.29 27.28 10.70
C TYR A 61 -13.69 27.50 11.30
N TYR A 62 -14.54 26.47 11.29
CA TYR A 62 -15.87 26.55 11.90
C TYR A 62 -15.79 26.77 13.41
N ARG A 63 -14.89 26.05 14.09
CA ARG A 63 -14.64 26.19 15.52
C ARG A 63 -14.17 27.60 15.89
N GLU A 64 -13.22 28.16 15.14
CA GLU A 64 -12.70 29.50 15.38
C GLU A 64 -13.75 30.59 15.14
N LYS A 65 -14.59 30.44 14.12
CA LYS A 65 -15.53 31.48 13.69
C LYS A 65 -16.85 31.47 14.45
N GLN A 66 -17.41 30.29 14.70
CA GLN A 66 -18.74 30.14 15.31
C GLN A 66 -18.68 29.77 16.79
N ASN A 67 -17.52 29.30 17.27
CA ASN A 67 -17.28 28.89 18.65
C ASN A 67 -18.42 28.01 19.22
N PRO A 68 -18.77 26.91 18.51
CA PRO A 68 -19.86 26.02 18.90
C PRO A 68 -19.58 25.33 20.23
N ARG A 69 -20.62 24.78 20.87
CA ARG A 69 -20.43 23.90 22.03
C ARG A 69 -19.74 22.60 21.61
N ASP A 70 -19.01 21.99 22.55
CA ASP A 70 -18.28 20.75 22.27
C ASP A 70 -19.21 19.61 21.83
N GLU A 71 -20.45 19.57 22.34
CA GLU A 71 -21.49 18.59 21.93
C GLU A 71 -21.88 18.76 20.46
N ASP A 72 -22.20 19.99 20.02
CA ASP A 72 -22.55 20.28 18.62
C ASP A 72 -21.39 19.97 17.68
N LEU A 73 -20.16 20.24 18.13
CA LEU A 73 -18.95 19.92 17.37
C LEU A 73 -18.75 18.40 17.24
N ALA A 74 -19.00 17.64 18.30
CA ALA A 74 -18.91 16.17 18.29
C ALA A 74 -19.92 15.56 17.30
N ASP A 75 -21.16 16.05 17.28
CA ASP A 75 -22.19 15.60 16.34
C ASP A 75 -21.78 15.85 14.89
N ILE A 76 -21.18 17.01 14.61
CA ILE A 76 -20.66 17.33 13.27
C ILE A 76 -19.52 16.38 12.88
N VAL A 77 -18.60 16.09 13.80
CA VAL A 77 -17.48 15.16 13.56
C VAL A 77 -18.00 13.76 13.28
N LEU A 78 -18.99 13.27 14.03
CA LEU A 78 -19.60 11.96 13.79
C LEU A 78 -20.25 11.88 12.41
N ARG A 79 -20.97 12.92 11.97
CA ARG A 79 -21.56 12.98 10.61
C ARG A 79 -20.50 12.99 9.50
N ILE A 80 -19.36 13.64 9.73
CA ILE A 80 -18.23 13.61 8.79
C ILE A 80 -17.61 12.21 8.77
N ALA A 81 -17.43 11.57 9.91
CA ALA A 81 -16.88 10.21 10.02
C ALA A 81 -17.79 9.18 9.33
N GLU A 82 -19.10 9.25 9.54
CA GLU A 82 -20.09 8.42 8.85
C GLU A 82 -20.04 8.62 7.33
N PHE A 83 -19.95 9.87 6.87
CA PHE A 83 -19.75 10.18 5.46
C PHE A 83 -18.45 9.59 4.90
N LEU A 84 -17.32 9.71 5.62
CA LEU A 84 -16.03 9.19 5.17
C LEU A 84 -16.03 7.65 5.14
N LEU A 85 -16.73 7.01 6.07
CA LEU A 85 -16.90 5.56 6.09
C LEU A 85 -17.73 5.10 4.88
N GLU A 86 -18.86 5.75 4.61
CA GLU A 86 -19.65 5.48 3.41
C GLU A 86 -18.89 5.77 2.12
N TYR A 87 -18.10 6.85 2.08
CA TYR A 87 -17.24 7.16 0.95
C TYR A 87 -16.18 6.06 0.74
N ALA A 88 -15.60 5.53 1.82
CA ALA A 88 -14.62 4.45 1.75
C ALA A 88 -15.24 3.13 1.29
N MET A 89 -16.48 2.83 1.70
CA MET A 89 -17.22 1.64 1.26
C MET A 89 -17.70 1.80 -0.19
N LEU A 90 -18.55 2.79 -0.46
CA LEU A 90 -19.23 2.97 -1.75
C LEU A 90 -18.31 3.54 -2.84
N GLY A 91 -17.45 4.50 -2.48
CA GLY A 91 -16.55 5.16 -3.43
C GLY A 91 -15.43 4.26 -3.93
N HIS A 92 -15.10 3.19 -3.19
CA HIS A 92 -14.15 2.17 -3.61
C HIS A 92 -14.80 0.89 -4.10
N GLU A 93 -16.02 0.50 -3.70
CA GLU A 93 -16.63 -0.72 -4.25
C GLU A 93 -16.94 -0.63 -5.76
N ASP A 94 -17.37 0.54 -6.26
CA ASP A 94 -17.69 0.72 -7.69
C ASP A 94 -16.46 1.03 -8.57
N LEU A 95 -15.38 1.58 -7.99
CA LEU A 95 -14.18 2.05 -8.72
C LEU A 95 -12.87 1.36 -8.35
N ALA A 96 -12.82 0.66 -7.22
CA ALA A 96 -11.80 -0.34 -7.05
C ALA A 96 -12.16 -1.45 -8.04
N ASP A 97 -11.45 -1.44 -9.16
CA ASP A 97 -10.98 -2.67 -9.80
C ASP A 97 -10.23 -3.48 -8.73
N VAL A 98 -10.92 -3.98 -7.71
CA VAL A 98 -10.62 -5.25 -7.10
C VAL A 98 -11.12 -6.20 -8.18
N PRO A 99 -10.24 -6.67 -9.08
CA PRO A 99 -10.67 -7.57 -10.13
C PRO A 99 -11.47 -8.70 -9.47
N THR A 100 -12.55 -9.12 -10.11
CA THR A 100 -13.52 -10.07 -9.57
C THR A 100 -12.89 -11.41 -9.12
N PHE A 101 -11.60 -11.63 -9.38
CA PHE A 101 -10.80 -12.73 -8.83
C PHE A 101 -10.36 -12.55 -7.36
N LEU A 102 -10.36 -11.34 -6.80
CA LEU A 102 -10.02 -11.10 -5.38
C LEU A 102 -11.25 -11.22 -4.46
N HIS A 103 -12.45 -11.01 -5.00
CA HIS A 103 -13.71 -11.48 -4.43
C HIS A 103 -14.39 -12.40 -5.46
N PRO A 104 -13.85 -13.61 -5.69
CA PRO A 104 -14.54 -14.56 -6.53
C PRO A 104 -15.92 -14.78 -5.90
N THR A 105 -16.96 -14.82 -6.72
CA THR A 105 -18.27 -15.28 -6.28
C THR A 105 -18.13 -16.77 -5.99
N ILE A 106 -17.62 -17.10 -4.80
CA ILE A 106 -17.44 -18.47 -4.37
C ILE A 106 -18.85 -19.00 -4.14
N SER A 107 -19.27 -19.97 -4.94
CA SER A 107 -20.56 -20.61 -4.74
C SER A 107 -20.65 -21.17 -3.32
N HIS A 108 -21.85 -21.22 -2.77
CA HIS A 108 -22.09 -21.82 -1.45
C HIS A 108 -21.56 -23.26 -1.37
N ASP A 109 -21.55 -23.99 -2.48
CA ASP A 109 -20.98 -25.34 -2.58
C ASP A 109 -19.45 -25.34 -2.42
N ASN A 110 -18.75 -24.39 -3.03
CA ASN A 110 -17.30 -24.24 -2.90
C ASN A 110 -16.90 -23.77 -1.48
N LEU A 111 -17.67 -22.87 -0.87
CA LEU A 111 -17.45 -22.49 0.54
C LEU A 111 -17.65 -23.70 1.47
N ARG A 112 -18.67 -24.50 1.21
CA ARG A 112 -18.94 -25.74 1.95
C ARG A 112 -17.80 -26.75 1.78
N SER A 113 -17.21 -26.90 0.60
CA SER A 113 -16.10 -27.83 0.35
C SER A 113 -14.80 -27.41 1.03
N ILE A 114 -14.59 -26.12 1.28
CA ILE A 114 -13.41 -25.57 1.99
C ILE A 114 -13.63 -25.59 3.51
N GLY A 115 -14.82 -25.97 3.97
CA GLY A 115 -15.15 -25.99 5.40
C GLY A 115 -15.45 -24.60 5.96
N VAL A 116 -15.95 -23.68 5.13
CA VAL A 116 -16.44 -22.38 5.59
C VAL A 116 -17.93 -22.51 5.94
N PRO A 117 -18.39 -22.05 7.12
CA PRO A 117 -19.80 -22.03 7.46
C PRO A 117 -20.60 -21.20 6.44
N VAL A 118 -21.69 -21.76 5.92
CA VAL A 118 -22.54 -21.08 4.93
C VAL A 118 -23.94 -20.89 5.50
N LEU A 119 -24.53 -19.72 5.25
CA LEU A 119 -25.94 -19.47 5.52
C LEU A 119 -26.77 -20.19 4.45
N ALA A 120 -27.47 -21.25 4.86
CA ALA A 120 -28.42 -21.97 4.03
C ALA A 120 -29.84 -21.57 4.45
N ILE A 121 -30.71 -21.37 3.47
CA ILE A 121 -32.13 -21.20 3.73
C ILE A 121 -32.75 -22.59 3.85
N ASP A 122 -33.39 -22.88 4.99
CA ASP A 122 -34.04 -24.16 5.21
C ASP A 122 -35.36 -24.27 4.42
N ALA A 123 -36.00 -25.45 4.48
CA ALA A 123 -37.26 -25.70 3.76
C ALA A 123 -38.41 -24.78 4.23
N ASN A 124 -38.29 -24.11 5.38
CA ASN A 124 -39.28 -23.20 5.92
C ASN A 124 -38.98 -21.73 5.56
N GLY A 125 -37.89 -21.47 4.82
CA GLY A 125 -37.46 -20.12 4.47
C GLY A 125 -36.62 -19.43 5.55
N GLU A 126 -36.22 -20.12 6.61
CA GLU A 126 -35.39 -19.54 7.67
C GLU A 126 -33.90 -19.70 7.34
N ALA A 127 -33.12 -18.64 7.55
CA ALA A 127 -31.67 -18.68 7.37
C ALA A 127 -31.01 -19.42 8.54
N ARG A 128 -30.35 -20.55 8.27
CA ARG A 128 -29.57 -21.32 9.25
C ARG A 128 -28.10 -21.38 8.85
N LEU A 129 -27.22 -21.12 9.82
CA LEU A 129 -25.79 -21.30 9.64
C LEU A 129 -25.46 -22.80 9.64
N THR A 130 -24.97 -23.30 8.51
CA THR A 130 -24.59 -24.72 8.39
C THR A 130 -23.13 -24.87 8.78
N GLU A 131 -22.85 -25.53 9.90
CA GLU A 131 -21.48 -25.87 10.29
C GLU A 131 -20.92 -26.99 9.38
N PRO A 132 -19.67 -26.87 8.93
CA PRO A 132 -19.02 -27.91 8.13
C PRO A 132 -18.80 -29.16 8.99
N ARG A 133 -19.53 -30.25 8.69
CA ARG A 133 -19.24 -31.57 9.25
C ARG A 133 -18.00 -32.12 8.59
N PHE A 134 -16.86 -32.09 9.30
CA PHE A 134 -15.70 -32.89 8.94
C PHE A 134 -16.09 -34.37 9.04
N GLN A 135 -16.42 -35.00 7.90
CA GLN A 135 -16.50 -36.44 7.84
C GLN A 135 -15.06 -36.95 7.95
N ALA A 136 -14.72 -37.55 9.09
CA ALA A 136 -13.49 -38.30 9.23
C ALA A 136 -13.58 -39.56 8.37
N GLU A 137 -13.34 -39.42 7.07
CA GLU A 137 -13.16 -40.57 6.20
C GLU A 137 -11.82 -41.23 6.57
N SER A 138 -11.91 -42.46 7.07
CA SER A 138 -10.78 -43.31 7.45
C SER A 138 -9.79 -43.46 6.30
N ALA A 139 -8.51 -43.24 6.58
CA ALA A 139 -7.40 -43.15 5.63
C ALA A 139 -7.07 -44.43 4.83
N ASP A 140 -7.89 -45.49 4.90
CA ASP A 140 -7.55 -46.82 4.39
C ASP A 140 -7.94 -47.10 2.94
N THR A 141 -8.58 -46.17 2.21
CA THR A 141 -9.17 -46.51 0.88
C THR A 141 -8.45 -45.88 -0.33
N LEU A 142 -7.27 -45.26 -0.17
CA LEU A 142 -6.60 -44.54 -1.27
C LEU A 142 -5.19 -45.06 -1.65
N MET A 143 -4.99 -46.38 -1.65
CA MET A 143 -3.77 -47.02 -2.17
C MET A 143 -4.06 -47.81 -3.45
N GLY A 144 -4.37 -47.09 -4.54
CA GLY A 144 -4.36 -47.62 -5.90
C GLY A 144 -3.23 -46.95 -6.69
N VAL A 145 -2.05 -47.57 -6.65
CA VAL A 145 -0.81 -47.02 -7.24
C VAL A 145 -0.70 -47.44 -8.71
N ASP A 146 -0.77 -46.46 -9.60
CA ASP A 146 -0.39 -46.58 -11.03
C ASP A 146 1.08 -46.15 -11.17
N GLU A 147 2.00 -47.11 -11.33
CA GLU A 147 3.45 -46.93 -11.19
C GLU A 147 4.12 -46.08 -12.30
N ASN A 148 3.40 -45.67 -13.35
CA ASN A 148 4.00 -44.95 -14.49
C ASN A 148 3.84 -43.41 -14.44
N LYS A 149 3.28 -42.83 -13.37
CA LYS A 149 3.24 -41.37 -13.16
C LYS A 149 4.24 -40.83 -12.13
N ALA A 150 4.97 -41.71 -11.43
CA ALA A 150 5.82 -41.35 -10.30
C ALA A 150 7.00 -40.42 -10.67
N VAL A 151 7.57 -40.56 -11.87
CA VAL A 151 8.80 -39.82 -12.23
C VAL A 151 8.55 -38.34 -12.55
N LYS A 152 7.36 -37.95 -13.02
CA LYS A 152 7.03 -36.53 -13.24
C LYS A 152 6.62 -35.80 -11.97
N SER A 153 6.00 -36.49 -11.01
CA SER A 153 5.56 -35.87 -9.74
C SER A 153 6.72 -35.57 -8.78
N GLU A 154 7.83 -36.29 -8.88
CA GLU A 154 8.99 -36.11 -7.98
C GLU A 154 9.78 -34.83 -8.31
N THR A 155 9.92 -34.51 -9.60
CA THR A 155 10.59 -33.27 -10.05
C THR A 155 9.74 -32.03 -9.77
N GLU A 156 8.42 -32.11 -9.94
CA GLU A 156 7.51 -31.02 -9.54
C GLU A 156 7.46 -30.86 -8.01
N ARG A 157 7.48 -31.95 -7.23
CA ARG A 157 7.57 -31.88 -5.76
C ARG A 157 8.86 -31.19 -5.27
N GLN A 158 10.00 -31.42 -5.93
CA GLN A 158 11.25 -30.76 -5.54
C GLN A 158 11.25 -29.25 -5.82
N MET A 159 10.59 -28.78 -6.90
CA MET A 159 10.44 -27.33 -7.15
C MET A 159 9.49 -26.63 -6.17
N TYR A 160 8.42 -27.30 -5.73
CA TYR A 160 7.51 -26.72 -4.74
C TYR A 160 8.09 -26.67 -3.32
N LEU A 161 8.96 -27.63 -2.97
CA LEU A 161 9.66 -27.61 -1.67
C LEU A 161 10.71 -26.51 -1.58
N SER A 162 11.40 -26.15 -2.67
CA SER A 162 12.42 -25.07 -2.62
C SER A 162 11.81 -23.67 -2.56
N THR A 163 10.65 -23.45 -3.17
CA THR A 163 9.98 -22.14 -3.19
C THR A 163 9.19 -21.85 -1.90
N GLY A 164 8.61 -22.88 -1.27
CA GLY A 164 7.89 -22.73 -0.01
C GLY A 164 8.78 -22.37 1.19
N GLU A 165 10.03 -22.87 1.22
CA GLU A 165 10.97 -22.54 2.29
C GLU A 165 11.42 -21.07 2.21
N GLU A 166 11.70 -20.54 1.02
CA GLU A 166 12.10 -19.14 0.84
C GLU A 166 11.00 -18.15 1.22
N GLU A 167 9.74 -18.41 0.84
CA GLU A 167 8.61 -17.59 1.26
C GLU A 167 8.40 -17.62 2.78
N SER A 168 8.61 -18.78 3.41
CA SER A 168 8.49 -18.92 4.86
C SER A 168 9.57 -18.12 5.60
N VAL A 169 10.79 -18.07 5.05
CA VAL A 169 11.92 -17.30 5.61
C VAL A 169 11.68 -15.81 5.41
N GLN A 170 11.17 -15.38 4.25
CA GLN A 170 10.81 -13.97 4.02
C GLN A 170 9.68 -13.50 4.96
N LYS A 171 8.63 -14.29 5.15
CA LYS A 171 7.54 -13.96 6.09
C LYS A 171 8.05 -13.83 7.53
N ARG A 172 8.94 -14.73 7.98
CA ARG A 172 9.56 -14.62 9.32
C ARG A 172 10.41 -13.36 9.47
N ARG A 173 11.21 -12.99 8.44
CA ARG A 173 12.00 -11.74 8.45
C ARG A 173 11.12 -10.50 8.53
N LEU A 174 10.05 -10.44 7.73
CA LEU A 174 9.10 -9.32 7.73
C LEU A 174 8.39 -9.18 9.08
N GLN A 175 7.97 -10.30 9.68
CA GLN A 175 7.33 -10.31 10.99
C GLN A 175 8.29 -9.87 12.10
N GLN A 176 9.54 -10.30 12.05
CA GLN A 176 10.58 -9.88 13.00
C GLN A 176 10.88 -8.38 12.88
N GLN A 177 10.90 -7.84 11.66
CA GLN A 177 11.08 -6.41 11.42
C GLN A 177 9.90 -5.58 11.93
N GLN A 178 8.66 -6.04 11.75
CA GLN A 178 7.47 -5.40 12.33
C GLN A 178 7.51 -5.40 13.86
N GLN A 179 7.92 -6.51 14.49
CA GLN A 179 8.05 -6.57 15.96
C GLN A 179 9.10 -5.58 16.47
N GLN A 180 10.24 -5.43 15.79
CA GLN A 180 11.25 -4.42 16.15
C GLN A 180 10.72 -2.99 16.03
N GLN A 181 9.94 -2.68 14.97
CA GLN A 181 9.32 -1.37 14.82
C GLN A 181 8.29 -1.08 15.92
N GLN A 182 7.49 -2.06 16.32
CA GLN A 182 6.53 -1.91 17.43
C GLN A 182 7.22 -1.69 18.78
N GLN A 183 8.34 -2.38 19.03
CA GLN A 183 9.15 -2.17 20.25
C GLN A 183 9.76 -0.76 20.29
N LEU A 184 10.25 -0.25 19.15
CA LEU A 184 10.73 1.14 19.06
C LEU A 184 9.60 2.15 19.30
N LEU A 185 8.41 1.91 18.76
CA LEU A 185 7.26 2.80 18.95
C LEU A 185 6.84 2.90 20.43
N LEU A 186 6.88 1.78 21.16
CA LEU A 186 6.59 1.73 22.60
C LEU A 186 7.64 2.47 23.43
N LEU A 187 8.91 2.46 23.03
CA LEU A 187 9.97 3.21 23.69
C LEU A 187 9.88 4.73 23.46
N LEU A 188 9.30 5.16 22.34
CA LEU A 188 9.12 6.58 21.98
C LEU A 188 7.88 7.23 22.63
N GLN A 189 6.94 6.44 23.13
CA GLN A 189 5.65 6.96 23.63
C GLN A 189 5.69 7.80 24.92
N PRO A 190 6.63 7.68 25.88
CA PRO A 190 6.58 8.48 27.11
C PRO A 190 7.00 9.95 26.98
N GLN A 191 7.61 10.37 25.86
CA GLN A 191 8.23 11.70 25.78
C GLN A 191 7.40 12.78 25.04
N LEU A 192 6.38 12.40 24.28
CA LEU A 192 5.62 13.35 23.44
C LEU A 192 4.35 13.92 24.11
N LEU A 193 3.99 13.44 25.31
CA LEU A 193 2.87 13.94 26.10
C LEU A 193 3.34 14.73 27.33
N GLN A 194 4.17 15.77 27.12
CA GLN A 194 4.22 16.88 28.08
C GLN A 194 3.91 18.21 27.38
N PRO A 195 2.86 18.94 27.82
CA PRO A 195 2.55 20.26 27.29
C PRO A 195 3.63 21.27 27.72
N GLN A 196 4.70 21.38 26.93
CA GLN A 196 5.86 22.24 27.23
C GLN A 196 5.55 23.74 27.20
N ARG A 197 4.40 24.18 26.69
CA ARG A 197 4.14 25.62 26.51
C ARG A 197 3.63 26.37 27.75
N ARG A 198 3.30 25.71 28.86
CA ARG A 198 2.87 26.41 30.12
C ARG A 198 3.93 26.55 31.21
N ARG A 199 5.10 25.89 31.11
CA ARG A 199 6.14 25.94 32.17
C ARG A 199 7.05 27.18 32.15
N ARG A 200 7.22 27.86 31.00
CA ARG A 200 8.11 29.04 30.92
C ARG A 200 7.57 30.30 31.62
N ARG A 201 6.25 30.51 31.68
CA ARG A 201 5.67 31.68 32.39
C ARG A 201 5.66 31.52 33.92
N ARG A 202 5.41 30.32 34.45
CA ARG A 202 5.44 30.07 35.90
C ARG A 202 6.85 30.18 36.50
N ARG A 203 7.91 29.78 35.78
CA ARG A 203 9.30 29.92 36.27
C ARG A 203 9.73 31.38 36.41
N ARG A 204 9.29 32.29 35.53
CA ARG A 204 9.61 33.72 35.65
C ARG A 204 8.94 34.38 36.86
N HIS A 205 7.66 34.08 37.12
CA HIS A 205 6.98 34.60 38.32
C HIS A 205 7.53 34.03 39.63
N HIS A 206 7.89 32.74 39.65
CA HIS A 206 8.45 32.13 40.86
C HIS A 206 9.87 32.64 41.16
N HIS A 207 10.70 32.88 40.13
CA HIS A 207 12.02 33.47 40.32
C HIS A 207 11.94 34.92 40.81
N GLN A 208 10.98 35.71 40.31
CA GLN A 208 10.78 37.09 40.75
C GLN A 208 10.25 37.17 42.21
N GLN A 209 9.36 36.26 42.63
CA GLN A 209 8.91 36.17 44.02
C GLN A 209 10.02 35.70 44.98
N GLN A 210 10.88 34.77 44.56
CA GLN A 210 12.01 34.31 45.38
C GLN A 210 13.06 35.42 45.59
N GLN A 211 13.31 36.26 44.58
CA GLN A 211 14.18 37.44 44.70
C GLN A 211 13.62 38.47 45.70
N TYR A 212 12.31 38.74 45.66
CA TYR A 212 11.65 39.63 46.61
C TYR A 212 11.70 39.12 48.06
N HIS A 213 11.54 37.81 48.29
CA HIS A 213 11.65 37.24 49.64
C HIS A 213 13.09 37.24 50.18
N LYS A 214 14.10 36.98 49.34
CA LYS A 214 15.51 37.09 49.73
C LYS A 214 15.88 38.52 50.16
N HIS A 215 15.44 39.52 49.40
CA HIS A 215 15.71 40.92 49.75
C HIS A 215 15.05 41.34 51.06
N ARG A 216 13.85 40.84 51.36
CA ARG A 216 13.11 41.19 52.58
C ARG A 216 13.68 40.53 53.85
N GLN A 217 14.33 39.36 53.73
CA GLN A 217 14.98 38.71 54.88
C GLN A 217 16.33 39.34 55.24
N GLN A 218 17.06 39.91 54.27
CA GLN A 218 18.35 40.58 54.51
C GLN A 218 18.24 41.84 55.37
N HIS A 219 17.08 42.50 55.43
CA HIS A 219 16.88 43.70 56.24
C HIS A 219 16.46 43.43 57.70
N ARG A 220 16.23 42.17 58.11
CA ARG A 220 15.64 41.89 59.44
C ARG A 220 16.60 41.40 60.52
N TYR A 221 17.80 40.93 60.16
CA TYR A 221 18.80 40.48 61.15
C TYR A 221 20.21 40.85 60.70
N GLY A 222 20.74 41.97 61.21
CA GLY A 222 22.14 42.36 61.07
C GLY A 222 23.04 41.60 62.05
N GLN A 223 23.05 40.27 61.96
CA GLN A 223 24.08 39.45 62.60
C GLN A 223 25.03 38.94 61.52
N LEU A 224 26.31 39.30 61.67
CA LEU A 224 27.38 38.85 60.79
C LEU A 224 27.43 37.31 60.83
N PRO A 225 27.41 36.64 59.66
CA PRO A 225 27.43 35.19 59.61
C PRO A 225 28.69 34.67 60.28
N SER A 226 28.51 33.64 61.11
CA SER A 226 29.61 32.99 61.82
C SER A 226 30.65 32.47 60.81
N LYS A 227 31.94 32.44 61.18
CA LYS A 227 33.01 31.86 60.33
C LYS A 227 32.68 30.44 59.84
N VAL A 228 31.89 29.68 60.61
CA VAL A 228 31.41 28.34 60.26
C VAL A 228 30.40 28.38 59.11
N GLU A 229 29.51 29.38 59.07
CA GLU A 229 28.54 29.56 57.99
C GLU A 229 29.19 30.02 56.69
N GLN A 230 30.24 30.83 56.77
CA GLN A 230 31.00 31.25 55.59
C GLN A 230 31.72 30.06 54.93
N GLN A 231 32.30 29.15 55.72
CA GLN A 231 32.91 27.93 55.18
C GLN A 231 31.87 27.00 54.54
N LYS A 232 30.70 26.83 55.17
CA LYS A 232 29.62 26.02 54.61
C LYS A 232 29.10 26.60 53.29
N GLN A 233 28.93 27.92 53.19
CA GLN A 233 28.53 28.58 51.95
C GLN A 233 29.56 28.41 50.84
N GLN A 234 30.86 28.49 51.14
CA GLN A 234 31.90 28.23 50.14
C GLN A 234 31.90 26.78 49.66
N GLN A 235 31.63 25.82 50.55
CA GLN A 235 31.53 24.41 50.17
C GLN A 235 30.30 24.14 49.30
N ASP A 236 29.13 24.69 49.66
CA ASP A 236 27.91 24.58 48.86
C ASP A 236 28.07 25.21 47.46
N GLN A 237 28.79 26.34 47.37
CA GLN A 237 29.13 26.96 46.08
C GLN A 237 29.98 26.04 45.21
N ARG A 238 31.01 25.40 45.78
CA ARG A 238 31.87 24.45 45.04
C ARG A 238 31.08 23.24 44.54
N ILE A 239 30.21 22.67 45.38
CA ILE A 239 29.34 21.54 45.00
C ILE A 239 28.40 21.95 43.86
N ASN A 240 27.81 23.15 43.96
CA ASN A 240 26.90 23.65 42.93
C ASN A 240 27.61 23.97 41.61
N GLU A 241 28.84 24.49 41.65
CA GLU A 241 29.66 24.69 40.46
C GLU A 241 30.04 23.36 39.81
N GLU A 242 30.44 22.37 40.60
CA GLU A 242 30.79 21.04 40.10
C GLU A 242 29.58 20.34 39.48
N ALA A 243 28.41 20.42 40.12
CA ALA A 243 27.16 19.94 39.56
C ALA A 243 26.80 20.66 38.25
N SER A 244 26.99 21.98 38.19
CA SER A 244 26.76 22.77 36.97
C SER A 244 27.70 22.36 35.83
N ARG A 245 28.98 22.10 36.13
CA ARG A 245 29.95 21.58 35.15
C ARG A 245 29.60 20.17 34.69
N ALA A 246 29.11 19.29 35.58
CA ALA A 246 28.64 17.97 35.21
C ALA A 246 27.41 18.02 34.29
N ILE A 247 26.44 18.88 34.60
CA ILE A 247 25.25 19.10 33.76
C ILE A 247 25.65 19.63 32.39
N ASN A 248 26.58 20.59 32.31
CA ASN A 248 27.05 21.12 31.02
C ASN A 248 27.76 20.05 30.18
N ARG A 249 28.56 19.16 30.81
CA ARG A 249 29.18 18.03 30.11
C ARG A 249 28.14 17.07 29.52
N MET A 250 27.15 16.67 30.32
CA MET A 250 26.05 15.83 29.83
C MET A 250 25.24 16.51 28.73
N ALA A 251 25.04 17.83 28.81
CA ALA A 251 24.34 18.58 27.76
C ALA A 251 25.14 18.59 26.44
N CYS A 252 26.45 18.78 26.49
CA CYS A 252 27.31 18.69 25.30
C CYS A 252 27.29 17.27 24.70
N GLU A 253 27.43 16.22 25.52
CA GLU A 253 27.37 14.83 25.06
C GLU A 253 26.02 14.48 24.41
N LEU A 254 24.92 15.00 24.98
CA LEU A 254 23.59 14.82 24.40
C LEU A 254 23.44 15.55 23.07
N ASP A 255 23.95 16.78 22.96
CA ASP A 255 23.93 17.53 21.70
C ASP A 255 24.74 16.82 20.60
N ASP A 256 25.91 16.28 20.94
CA ASP A 256 26.74 15.49 20.01
C ASP A 256 26.01 14.21 19.55
N SER A 257 25.37 13.50 20.50
CA SER A 257 24.55 12.31 20.18
C SER A 257 23.35 12.65 19.28
N ILE A 258 22.67 13.78 19.53
CA ILE A 258 21.58 14.25 18.68
C ILE A 258 22.07 14.57 17.27
N GLN A 259 23.23 15.22 17.14
CA GLN A 259 23.81 15.52 15.82
C GLN A 259 24.22 14.24 15.08
N LEU A 260 24.78 13.26 15.78
CA LEU A 260 25.12 11.97 15.18
C LEU A 260 23.88 11.26 14.63
N HIS A 261 22.79 11.21 15.39
CA HIS A 261 21.54 10.60 14.93
C HIS A 261 20.86 11.39 13.81
N ARG A 262 20.98 12.72 13.77
CA ARG A 262 20.51 13.51 12.62
C ARG A 262 21.25 13.15 11.34
N ASN A 263 22.58 13.05 11.41
CA ASN A 263 23.39 12.64 10.28
C ASN A 263 23.03 11.21 9.82
N GLU A 264 22.77 10.30 10.75
CA GLU A 264 22.33 8.93 10.45
C GLU A 264 20.95 8.90 9.77
N ILE A 265 20.00 9.74 10.21
CA ILE A 265 18.70 9.86 9.55
C ILE A 265 18.86 10.39 8.12
N ASP A 266 19.73 11.38 7.91
CA ASP A 266 19.99 11.94 6.59
C ASP A 266 20.64 10.93 5.64
N THR A 267 21.59 10.12 6.11
CA THR A 267 22.20 9.06 5.28
C THR A 267 21.18 7.97 4.93
N LEU A 268 20.34 7.56 5.87
CA LEU A 268 19.26 6.60 5.62
C LEU A 268 18.22 7.15 4.64
N ALA A 269 17.88 8.43 4.73
CA ALA A 269 16.97 9.09 3.78
C ALA A 269 17.56 9.12 2.36
N GLN A 270 18.86 9.40 2.22
CA GLN A 270 19.56 9.36 0.94
C GLN A 270 19.60 7.93 0.37
N GLN A 271 19.89 6.92 1.21
CA GLN A 271 19.90 5.52 0.80
C GLN A 271 18.52 5.06 0.32
N LYS A 272 17.46 5.42 1.05
CA LYS A 272 16.08 5.14 0.65
C LYS A 272 15.75 5.78 -0.71
N ALA A 273 16.08 7.05 -0.91
CA ALA A 273 15.84 7.73 -2.18
C ALA A 273 16.60 7.08 -3.35
N TRP A 274 17.81 6.57 -3.11
CA TRP A 274 18.56 5.81 -4.12
C TRP A 274 17.89 4.48 -4.47
N GLN A 275 17.43 3.73 -3.45
CA GLN A 275 16.71 2.48 -3.65
C GLN A 275 15.38 2.68 -4.40
N GLU A 276 14.62 3.73 -4.08
CA GLU A 276 13.36 4.05 -4.78
C GLU A 276 13.58 4.37 -6.26
N ARG A 277 14.68 5.06 -6.60
CA ARG A 277 15.06 5.30 -8.00
C ARG A 277 15.43 4.00 -8.71
N ALA A 278 16.20 3.12 -8.06
CA ALA A 278 16.57 1.83 -8.61
C ALA A 278 15.35 0.93 -8.87
N LEU A 279 14.41 0.89 -7.92
CA LEU A 279 13.15 0.16 -8.08
C LEU A 279 12.30 0.74 -9.21
N SER A 280 12.25 2.06 -9.33
CA SER A 280 11.53 2.72 -10.44
C SER A 280 12.15 2.38 -11.79
N HIS A 281 13.48 2.29 -11.89
CA HIS A 281 14.18 1.87 -13.10
C HIS A 281 13.84 0.43 -13.49
N LEU A 282 13.99 -0.52 -12.53
CA LEU A 282 13.65 -1.93 -12.75
C LEU A 282 12.18 -2.12 -13.12
N SER A 283 11.28 -1.36 -12.52
CA SER A 283 9.86 -1.37 -12.86
C SER A 283 9.61 -0.93 -14.30
N ASN A 284 10.33 0.08 -14.79
CA ASN A 284 10.20 0.53 -16.19
C ASN A 284 10.76 -0.52 -17.16
N GLU A 285 11.91 -1.12 -16.85
CA GLU A 285 12.49 -2.20 -17.64
C GLU A 285 11.56 -3.41 -17.75
N LEU A 286 10.87 -3.77 -16.65
CA LEU A 286 9.88 -4.84 -16.65
C LEU A 286 8.71 -4.53 -17.60
N VAL A 287 8.19 -3.31 -17.56
CA VAL A 287 7.13 -2.87 -18.49
C VAL A 287 7.59 -2.94 -19.95
N ASP A 288 8.83 -2.57 -20.24
CA ASP A 288 9.39 -2.66 -21.60
C ASP A 288 9.58 -4.12 -22.04
N LEU A 289 10.03 -5.01 -21.15
CA LEU A 289 10.11 -6.44 -21.42
C LEU A 289 8.73 -7.07 -21.67
N GLU A 290 7.71 -6.68 -20.91
CA GLU A 290 6.33 -7.11 -21.15
C GLU A 290 5.83 -6.68 -22.52
N ARG A 291 6.12 -5.43 -22.94
CA ARG A 291 5.78 -4.93 -24.27
C ARG A 291 6.48 -5.71 -25.38
N VAL A 292 7.76 -6.02 -25.21
CA VAL A 292 8.52 -6.86 -26.15
C VAL A 292 7.93 -8.27 -26.20
N GLY A 293 7.58 -8.85 -25.05
CA GLY A 293 6.92 -10.16 -24.95
C GLY A 293 5.59 -10.21 -25.72
N LEU A 294 4.72 -9.22 -25.51
CA LEU A 294 3.46 -9.09 -26.25
C LEU A 294 3.69 -8.89 -27.76
N GLY A 295 4.71 -8.13 -28.13
CA GLY A 295 5.15 -7.98 -29.52
C GLY A 295 5.51 -9.31 -30.16
N SER A 296 6.30 -10.14 -29.46
CA SER A 296 6.72 -11.47 -29.90
C SER A 296 5.53 -12.42 -30.09
N VAL A 297 4.56 -12.43 -29.17
CA VAL A 297 3.34 -13.24 -29.30
C VAL A 297 2.53 -12.85 -30.55
N ASN A 298 2.40 -11.55 -30.82
CA ASN A 298 1.69 -11.07 -32.01
C ASN A 298 2.41 -11.45 -33.31
N VAL A 299 3.75 -11.38 -33.31
CA VAL A 299 4.57 -11.82 -34.45
C VAL A 299 4.42 -13.33 -34.67
N LYS A 300 4.47 -14.15 -33.61
CA LYS A 300 4.24 -15.60 -33.69
C LYS A 300 2.87 -15.94 -34.29
N LYS A 301 1.80 -15.28 -33.84
CA LYS A 301 0.45 -15.46 -34.42
C LYS A 301 0.39 -15.12 -35.91
N LYS A 302 1.10 -14.06 -36.34
CA LYS A 302 1.21 -13.72 -37.77
C LYS A 302 1.93 -14.81 -38.56
N TYR A 303 3.03 -15.35 -38.02
CA TYR A 303 3.75 -16.47 -38.64
C TYR A 303 2.88 -17.72 -38.76
N GLU A 304 2.16 -18.09 -37.71
CA GLU A 304 1.22 -19.23 -37.73
C GLU A 304 0.13 -19.05 -38.79
N LEU A 305 -0.45 -17.84 -38.90
CA LEU A 305 -1.44 -17.52 -39.92
C LEU A 305 -0.85 -17.60 -41.34
N THR A 306 0.40 -17.15 -41.54
CA THR A 306 1.06 -17.27 -42.84
C THR A 306 1.41 -18.70 -43.20
N ASP A 307 1.81 -19.53 -42.23
CA ASP A 307 2.09 -20.95 -42.43
C ASP A 307 0.80 -21.71 -42.82
N GLU A 308 -0.32 -21.41 -42.15
CA GLU A 308 -1.61 -21.99 -42.49
C GLU A 308 -2.05 -21.63 -43.92
N LYS A 309 -1.87 -20.37 -44.34
CA LYS A 309 -2.14 -19.93 -45.71
C LYS A 309 -1.25 -20.68 -46.71
N LEU A 310 0.02 -20.85 -46.41
CA LEU A 310 0.97 -21.54 -47.26
C LEU A 310 0.57 -23.02 -47.44
N ARG A 311 0.16 -23.70 -46.36
CA ARG A 311 -0.37 -25.08 -46.42
C ARG A 311 -1.61 -25.16 -47.32
N LYS A 312 -2.60 -24.27 -47.13
CA LYS A 312 -3.80 -24.22 -47.98
C LYS A 312 -3.45 -24.00 -49.45
N THR A 313 -2.51 -23.12 -49.77
CA THR A 313 -2.08 -22.91 -51.16
C THR A 313 -1.35 -24.13 -51.75
N ALA A 314 -0.56 -24.85 -50.95
CA ALA A 314 0.08 -26.08 -51.37
C ALA A 314 -0.94 -27.19 -51.66
N ASP A 315 -1.96 -27.34 -50.80
CA ASP A 315 -3.05 -28.30 -51.01
C ASP A 315 -3.85 -27.99 -52.29
N MET A 316 -4.19 -26.71 -52.51
CA MET A 316 -4.83 -26.27 -53.75
C MET A 316 -3.98 -26.57 -54.99
N TYR A 317 -2.67 -26.32 -54.91
CA TYR A 317 -1.75 -26.62 -56.01
C TYR A 317 -1.70 -28.13 -56.32
N ASN A 318 -1.63 -28.96 -55.28
CA ASN A 318 -1.67 -30.42 -55.42
C ASN A 318 -2.99 -30.90 -56.05
N GLN A 319 -4.11 -30.28 -55.68
CA GLN A 319 -5.42 -30.57 -56.28
C GLN A 319 -5.46 -30.20 -57.76
N ILE A 320 -4.93 -29.03 -58.14
CA ILE A 320 -4.83 -28.60 -59.55
C ILE A 320 -3.95 -29.57 -60.34
N LEU A 321 -2.81 -29.99 -59.79
CA LEU A 321 -1.95 -30.98 -60.43
C LEU A 321 -2.67 -32.31 -60.68
N LEU A 322 -3.48 -32.78 -59.72
CA LEU A 322 -4.29 -33.99 -59.88
C LEU A 322 -5.34 -33.82 -60.98
N CYS A 323 -6.05 -32.69 -61.01
CA CYS A 323 -7.01 -32.37 -62.07
C CYS A 323 -6.35 -32.36 -63.46
N ASN A 324 -5.16 -31.76 -63.58
CA ASN A 324 -4.40 -31.72 -64.83
C ASN A 324 -3.97 -33.11 -65.30
N LYS A 325 -3.52 -33.97 -64.36
CA LYS A 325 -3.20 -35.38 -64.67
C LYS A 325 -4.41 -36.14 -65.18
N ASN A 326 -5.56 -35.97 -64.53
CA ASN A 326 -6.82 -36.62 -64.94
C ASN A 326 -7.26 -36.12 -66.32
N LEU A 327 -7.20 -34.81 -66.57
CA LEU A 327 -7.53 -34.21 -67.87
C LEU A 327 -6.62 -34.75 -68.98
N ALA A 328 -5.31 -34.84 -68.74
CA ALA A 328 -4.37 -35.44 -69.69
C ALA A 328 -4.73 -36.91 -70.00
N GLY A 329 -5.12 -37.68 -68.98
CA GLY A 329 -5.63 -39.05 -69.17
C GLY A 329 -6.87 -39.12 -70.06
N VAL A 330 -7.86 -38.25 -69.83
CA VAL A 330 -9.07 -38.17 -70.67
C VAL A 330 -8.73 -37.80 -72.12
N LEU A 331 -7.83 -36.83 -72.33
CA LEU A 331 -7.38 -36.44 -73.67
C LEU A 331 -6.67 -37.58 -74.40
N LEU A 332 -5.85 -38.38 -73.70
CA LEU A 332 -5.22 -39.57 -74.27
C LEU A 332 -6.25 -40.62 -74.69
N ILE A 333 -7.25 -40.90 -73.86
CA ILE A 333 -8.35 -41.83 -74.19
C ILE A 333 -9.10 -41.33 -75.43
N LYS A 334 -9.45 -40.04 -75.47
CA LYS A 334 -10.16 -39.43 -76.61
C LYS A 334 -9.35 -39.53 -77.90
N ARG A 335 -8.02 -39.30 -77.83
CA ARG A 335 -7.11 -39.46 -78.97
C ARG A 335 -7.06 -40.91 -79.48
N HIS A 336 -6.97 -41.88 -78.58
CA HIS A 336 -6.99 -43.30 -78.95
C HIS A 336 -8.31 -43.73 -79.59
N PHE A 337 -9.44 -43.20 -79.11
CA PHE A 337 -10.75 -43.45 -79.71
C PHE A 337 -10.81 -42.93 -81.14
N TRP A 338 -10.39 -41.68 -81.36
CA TRP A 338 -10.35 -41.05 -82.69
C TRP A 338 -9.41 -41.74 -83.70
N LEU A 339 -8.35 -42.38 -83.23
CA LEU A 339 -7.43 -43.13 -84.11
C LEU A 339 -7.96 -44.52 -84.49
N ARG A 340 -9.01 -45.01 -83.82
CA ARG A 340 -9.63 -46.33 -84.11
C ARG A 340 -10.87 -46.24 -85.00
N THR A 341 -11.58 -45.12 -84.97
CA THR A 341 -12.67 -44.78 -85.90
C THR A 341 -12.10 -44.22 -87.18
#